data_AF-A0A962W6H1-F1
#
_entry.id   AF-A0A962W6H1-F1
#
_cell.length_a   1.000
_cell.length_b   1.000
_cell.length_c   1.000
_cell.angle_alpha   90.00
_cell.angle_beta   90.00
_cell.angle_gamma   90.00
#
_symmetry.space_group_name_H-M   'P 1'
#
loop_
_entity.id
_entity.type
_entity.pdbx_description
1 polymer ?
#
loop_
_entity_poly.entity_id
_entity_poly.type
_entity_poly.pdbx_seq_one_letter_code
_entity_poly.pdbx_strand_id
1 'polypeptide(L)'
;MRAVLIGVMLFAMPIANADAPPKFSNEKCKELYQGWVFNRMLEELCEIGGVASRQIGMMAKSLCDDVLTEDDRNKYGLEVLQAFKKDFNKIGKEGICEIEVPRYNKMLESLYK
;
A
#
# COMPACT_ATOMS: atom_id res chain seq x y z
N MET A 1 26.19 -51.63 -38.22
CA MET A 1 25.86 -50.22 -37.91
C MET A 1 25.43 -50.16 -36.45
N ARG A 2 26.22 -49.53 -35.57
CA ARG A 2 25.90 -49.39 -34.14
C ARG A 2 25.29 -48.00 -33.93
N ALA A 3 24.00 -47.93 -33.62
CA ALA A 3 23.36 -46.70 -33.20
C ALA A 3 23.61 -46.51 -31.70
N VAL A 4 24.33 -45.45 -31.34
CA VAL A 4 24.52 -45.00 -29.96
C VAL A 4 23.36 -44.05 -29.64
N LEU A 5 22.40 -44.51 -28.85
CA LEU A 5 21.35 -43.67 -28.28
C LEU A 5 21.95 -42.92 -27.08
N ILE A 6 22.31 -41.67 -27.29
CA ILE A 6 22.66 -40.73 -26.21
C ILE A 6 21.36 -40.30 -25.55
N GLY A 7 21.07 -40.87 -24.38
CA GLY A 7 19.99 -40.41 -23.51
C GLY A 7 20.37 -39.07 -22.89
N VAL A 8 19.83 -37.98 -23.42
CA VAL A 8 19.91 -36.67 -22.78
C VAL A 8 18.90 -36.65 -21.64
N MET A 9 19.36 -36.90 -20.41
CA MET A 9 18.59 -36.56 -19.21
C MET A 9 18.52 -35.03 -19.11
N LEU A 10 17.42 -34.45 -19.58
CA LEU A 10 17.01 -33.10 -19.24
C LEU A 10 16.63 -33.10 -17.75
N PHE A 11 17.60 -32.77 -16.89
CA PHE A 11 17.31 -32.34 -15.52
C PHE A 11 16.52 -31.03 -15.61
N ALA A 12 15.20 -31.12 -15.52
CA ALA A 12 14.35 -29.99 -15.21
C ALA A 12 14.66 -29.56 -13.77
N MET A 13 15.61 -28.63 -13.62
CA MET A 13 15.76 -27.91 -12.36
C MET A 13 14.46 -27.13 -12.13
N PRO A 14 13.85 -27.19 -10.95
CA PRO A 14 12.77 -26.27 -10.63
C PRO A 14 13.38 -24.87 -10.64
N ILE A 15 12.92 -24.04 -11.58
CA ILE A 15 13.16 -22.60 -11.54
C ILE A 15 12.44 -22.13 -10.27
N ALA A 16 13.18 -22.07 -9.16
CA ALA A 16 12.72 -21.40 -7.97
C ALA A 16 12.55 -19.94 -8.38
N ASN A 17 11.29 -19.53 -8.56
CA ASN A 17 10.90 -18.14 -8.78
C ASN A 17 11.35 -17.32 -7.54
N ALA A 18 12.61 -16.89 -7.55
CA ALA A 18 13.21 -16.04 -6.53
C ALA A 18 12.89 -14.54 -6.73
N ASP A 19 12.09 -14.21 -7.76
CA ASP A 19 11.80 -12.83 -8.16
C ASP A 19 10.48 -12.27 -7.60
N ALA A 20 9.81 -12.98 -6.69
CA ALA A 20 8.67 -12.40 -5.97
C ALA A 20 9.20 -11.37 -4.95
N PRO A 21 8.83 -10.08 -5.02
CA PRO A 21 9.21 -9.11 -4.01
C PRO A 21 8.76 -9.59 -2.62
N PRO A 22 9.52 -9.29 -1.56
CA PRO A 22 9.16 -9.71 -0.21
C PRO A 22 7.76 -9.18 0.13
N LYS A 23 6.81 -10.10 0.34
CA LYS A 23 5.45 -9.74 0.72
C LYS A 23 5.45 -9.19 2.14
N PHE A 24 4.68 -8.14 2.35
CA PHE A 24 4.52 -7.53 3.66
C PHE A 24 3.66 -8.42 4.56
N SER A 25 3.88 -8.31 5.88
CA SER A 25 2.99 -8.96 6.85
C SER A 25 1.58 -8.35 6.77
N ASN A 26 0.58 -9.09 7.25
CA ASN A 26 -0.80 -8.59 7.29
C ASN A 26 -0.89 -7.27 8.09
N GLU A 27 -0.17 -7.15 9.21
CA GLU A 27 -0.08 -5.92 9.99
C GLU A 27 0.53 -4.76 9.18
N LYS A 28 1.64 -4.99 8.46
CA LYS A 28 2.27 -3.94 7.65
C LYS A 28 1.37 -3.52 6.48
N CYS A 29 0.65 -4.47 5.90
CA CYS A 29 -0.34 -4.20 4.88
C CYS A 29 -1.55 -3.41 5.41
N LYS A 30 -2.01 -3.71 6.63
CA LYS A 30 -3.01 -2.91 7.32
C LYS A 30 -2.55 -1.46 7.47
N GLU A 31 -1.36 -1.23 8.03
CA GLU A 31 -0.81 0.12 8.20
C GLU A 31 -0.73 0.88 6.87
N LEU A 32 -0.21 0.22 5.83
CA LEU A 32 -0.04 0.82 4.51
C LEU A 32 -1.38 1.17 3.87
N TYR A 33 -2.37 0.28 3.98
CA TYR A 33 -3.72 0.51 3.47
C TYR A 33 -4.45 1.62 4.24
N GLN A 34 -4.35 1.65 5.56
CA GLN A 34 -4.94 2.71 6.38
C GLN A 34 -4.30 4.06 6.10
N GLY A 35 -2.97 4.09 5.94
CA GLY A 35 -2.24 5.29 5.53
C GLY A 35 -2.64 5.78 4.14
N TRP A 36 -2.88 4.86 3.19
CA TRP A 36 -3.41 5.21 1.87
C TRP A 36 -4.78 5.89 1.95
N VAL A 37 -5.73 5.26 2.65
CA VAL A 37 -7.10 5.78 2.80
C VAL A 37 -7.09 7.14 3.50
N PHE A 38 -6.32 7.27 4.59
CA PHE A 38 -6.20 8.53 5.32
C PHE A 38 -5.65 9.66 4.45
N ASN A 39 -4.53 9.43 3.75
CA ASN A 39 -3.94 10.45 2.88
C ASN A 39 -4.88 10.84 1.75
N ARG A 40 -5.58 9.88 1.15
CA ARG A 40 -6.56 10.18 0.11
C ARG A 40 -7.67 11.10 0.63
N MET A 41 -8.22 10.80 1.80
CA MET A 41 -9.26 11.64 2.40
C MET A 41 -8.74 13.03 2.78
N LEU A 42 -7.52 13.12 3.29
CA LEU A 42 -6.89 14.40 3.61
C LEU A 42 -6.65 15.25 2.34
N GLU A 43 -6.14 14.63 1.28
CA GLU A 43 -5.91 15.28 -0.01
C GLU A 43 -7.22 15.78 -0.64
N GLU A 44 -8.29 14.98 -0.56
CA GLU A 44 -9.63 15.37 -1.02
C GLU A 44 -10.23 16.48 -0.15
N LEU A 45 -10.09 16.39 1.19
CA LEU A 45 -10.65 17.38 2.11
C LEU A 45 -9.94 18.74 2.03
N CYS A 46 -8.61 18.73 2.01
CA CYS A 46 -7.78 19.92 2.09
C CYS A 46 -7.27 20.41 0.73
N GLU A 47 -7.64 19.73 -0.36
CA GLU A 47 -7.31 20.12 -1.74
C GLU A 47 -5.78 20.15 -2.01
N ILE A 48 -5.00 19.30 -1.32
CA ILE A 48 -3.52 19.32 -1.32
C ILE A 48 -2.85 18.37 -2.33
N GLY A 49 -3.58 17.90 -3.35
CA GLY A 49 -3.03 17.13 -4.47
C GLY A 49 -2.72 15.67 -4.15
N GLY A 50 -3.11 14.77 -5.06
CA GLY A 50 -3.19 13.31 -4.88
C GLY A 50 -1.87 12.51 -4.83
N VAL A 51 -0.76 13.13 -4.42
CA VAL A 51 0.59 12.57 -4.64
C VAL A 51 0.93 11.45 -3.66
N ALA A 52 0.76 11.66 -2.35
CA ALA A 52 1.14 10.66 -1.37
C ALA A 52 0.20 9.46 -1.42
N SER A 53 -1.11 9.69 -1.50
CA SER A 53 -2.08 8.60 -1.59
C SER A 53 -1.86 7.75 -2.85
N ARG A 54 -1.48 8.37 -3.98
CA ARG A 54 -1.14 7.60 -5.19
C ARG A 54 0.08 6.71 -4.97
N GLN A 55 1.16 7.23 -4.38
CA GLN A 55 2.37 6.45 -4.12
C GLN A 55 2.10 5.30 -3.15
N ILE A 56 1.47 5.60 -2.01
CA ILE A 56 1.15 4.58 -1.00
C ILE A 56 0.16 3.55 -1.56
N GLY A 57 -0.83 3.98 -2.35
CA GLY A 57 -1.78 3.09 -3.01
C GLY A 57 -1.12 2.15 -4.01
N MET A 58 -0.12 2.63 -4.77
CA MET A 58 0.69 1.77 -5.65
C MET A 58 1.51 0.76 -4.85
N MET A 59 2.12 1.17 -3.73
CA MET A 59 2.84 0.23 -2.85
C MET A 59 1.89 -0.81 -2.24
N ALA A 60 0.72 -0.39 -1.75
CA ALA A 60 -0.29 -1.30 -1.22
C ALA A 60 -0.75 -2.31 -2.27
N LYS A 61 -1.01 -1.86 -3.50
CA LYS A 61 -1.35 -2.75 -4.61
C LYS A 61 -0.20 -3.71 -4.97
N SER A 62 1.05 -3.27 -4.91
CA SER A 62 2.18 -4.13 -5.32
C SER A 62 2.58 -5.14 -4.25
N LEU A 63 2.45 -4.80 -2.96
CA LEU A 63 3.04 -5.54 -1.85
C LEU A 63 2.02 -6.29 -0.98
N CYS A 64 0.72 -5.98 -1.14
CA CYS A 64 -0.34 -6.45 -0.25
C CYS A 64 -1.59 -7.00 -0.95
N ASP A 65 -1.63 -7.07 -2.29
CA ASP A 65 -2.83 -7.45 -3.06
C ASP A 65 -3.35 -8.85 -2.70
N ASP A 66 -2.43 -9.78 -2.45
CA ASP A 66 -2.73 -11.16 -2.09
C ASP A 66 -2.63 -11.44 -0.58
N VAL A 67 -2.28 -10.41 0.20
CA VAL A 67 -2.19 -10.47 1.66
C VAL A 67 -3.51 -10.04 2.32
N LEU A 68 -4.16 -9.02 1.75
CA LEU A 68 -5.42 -8.48 2.27
C LEU A 68 -6.59 -8.95 1.42
N THR A 69 -7.60 -9.50 2.09
CA THR A 69 -8.89 -9.78 1.44
C THR A 69 -9.67 -8.49 1.17
N GLU A 70 -10.73 -8.58 0.38
CA GLU A 70 -11.65 -7.45 0.21
C GLU A 70 -12.30 -7.03 1.54
N ASP A 71 -12.67 -8.01 2.37
CA ASP A 71 -13.23 -7.77 3.70
C ASP A 71 -12.24 -7.03 4.62
N ASP A 72 -10.95 -7.40 4.58
CA ASP A 72 -9.90 -6.68 5.32
C ASP A 72 -9.81 -5.23 4.86
N ARG A 73 -9.76 -5.00 3.55
CA ARG A 73 -9.69 -3.65 2.96
C ARG A 73 -10.90 -2.80 3.35
N ASN A 74 -12.10 -3.37 3.30
CA ASN A 74 -13.33 -2.70 3.71
C ASN A 74 -13.31 -2.36 5.20
N LYS A 75 -12.93 -3.33 6.05
CA LYS A 75 -12.82 -3.13 7.50
C LYS A 75 -11.81 -2.03 7.84
N TYR A 76 -10.60 -2.09 7.28
CA TYR A 76 -9.55 -1.13 7.60
C TYR A 76 -9.87 0.28 7.08
N GLY A 77 -10.51 0.38 5.91
CA GLY A 77 -11.02 1.65 5.40
C GLY A 77 -12.09 2.24 6.32
N LEU A 78 -13.02 1.42 6.83
CA LEU A 78 -14.04 1.86 7.79
C LEU A 78 -13.44 2.34 9.11
N GLU A 79 -12.42 1.67 9.64
CA GLU A 79 -11.69 2.12 10.84
C GLU A 79 -11.14 3.54 10.66
N VAL A 80 -10.51 3.83 9.51
CA VAL A 80 -9.98 5.17 9.19
C VAL A 80 -11.09 6.20 9.02
N LEU A 81 -12.15 5.85 8.28
CA LEU A 81 -13.30 6.74 8.06
C LEU A 81 -13.96 7.15 9.38
N GLN A 82 -14.12 6.21 10.32
CA GLN A 82 -14.70 6.49 11.63
C GLN A 82 -13.81 7.42 12.46
N ALA A 83 -12.49 7.17 12.48
CA ALA A 83 -11.53 8.03 13.17
C ALA A 83 -11.53 9.44 12.58
N PHE A 84 -11.44 9.56 11.26
CA PHE A 84 -11.45 10.85 10.58
C PHE A 84 -12.76 11.61 10.78
N LYS A 85 -13.91 10.93 10.72
CA LYS A 85 -15.22 11.55 11.01
C LYS A 85 -15.28 12.10 12.43
N LYS A 86 -14.71 11.39 13.40
CA LYS A 86 -14.63 11.85 14.79
C LYS A 86 -13.80 13.13 14.89
N ASP A 87 -12.65 13.17 14.23
CA ASP A 87 -11.80 14.37 14.22
C ASP A 87 -12.49 15.53 13.49
N PHE A 88 -13.13 15.26 12.35
CA PHE A 88 -13.88 16.25 11.59
C PHE A 88 -15.00 16.88 12.43
N ASN A 89 -15.76 16.06 13.16
CA ASN A 89 -16.80 16.57 14.06
C ASN A 89 -16.26 17.37 15.25
N LYS A 90 -15.01 17.10 15.67
CA LYS A 90 -14.40 17.74 16.84
C LYS A 90 -13.77 19.09 16.49
N ILE A 91 -13.04 19.17 15.38
CA ILE A 91 -12.22 20.35 15.04
C ILE A 91 -12.54 20.97 13.67
N GLY A 92 -13.47 20.39 12.92
CA GLY A 92 -13.88 20.88 11.61
C GLY A 92 -12.85 20.64 10.50
N LYS A 93 -13.22 21.06 9.28
CA LYS A 93 -12.34 20.99 8.10
C LYS A 93 -11.06 21.81 8.33
N GLU A 94 -11.23 23.05 8.77
CA GLU A 94 -10.16 24.03 8.93
C GLU A 94 -9.11 23.53 9.94
N GLY A 95 -9.55 23.02 11.09
CA GLY A 95 -8.66 22.48 12.11
C GLY A 95 -7.90 21.23 11.65
N ILE A 96 -8.55 20.33 10.91
CA ILE A 96 -7.84 19.17 10.30
C ILE A 96 -6.76 19.67 9.36
N CYS A 97 -7.10 20.56 8.43
CA CYS A 97 -6.14 21.02 7.42
C CYS A 97 -4.98 21.81 8.04
N GLU A 98 -5.24 22.65 9.04
CA GLU A 98 -4.18 23.39 9.75
C GLU A 98 -3.17 22.45 10.43
N ILE A 99 -3.64 21.33 11.00
CA ILE A 99 -2.78 20.37 11.71
C ILE A 99 -2.06 19.43 10.74
N GLU A 100 -2.78 18.89 9.76
CA GLU A 100 -2.29 17.76 8.96
C GLU A 100 -1.58 18.18 7.68
N VAL A 101 -1.92 19.33 7.07
CA VAL A 101 -1.22 19.79 5.84
C VAL A 101 0.28 20.01 6.07
N PRO A 102 0.75 20.66 7.16
CA PRO A 102 2.18 20.79 7.41
C PRO A 102 2.88 19.44 7.60
N ARG A 103 2.20 18.48 8.24
CA ARG A 103 2.74 17.12 8.46
C ARG A 103 2.84 16.35 7.15
N TYR A 104 1.80 16.45 6.32
CA TYR A 104 1.75 15.88 4.99
C TYR A 104 2.88 16.41 4.10
N ASN A 105 3.09 17.73 4.08
CA ASN A 105 4.18 18.33 3.31
C ASN A 105 5.56 17.84 3.80
N LYS A 106 5.78 17.77 5.12
CA LYS A 106 7.02 17.23 5.69
C LYS A 106 7.22 15.76 5.32
N MET A 107 6.16 14.96 5.28
CA MET A 107 6.20 13.57 4.81
C MET A 107 6.60 13.51 3.34
N LEU A 108 5.99 14.33 2.47
CA LEU A 108 6.35 14.38 1.05
C LEU A 108 7.83 14.72 0.87
N GLU A 109 8.36 15.71 1.59
CA GLU A 109 9.79 16.04 1.53
C GLU A 109 10.71 14.87 1.89
N SER A 110 10.27 13.97 2.78
CA SER A 110 11.03 12.77 3.15
C SER A 110 11.01 11.67 2.09
N LEU A 111 10.00 11.67 1.21
CA LEU A 111 9.88 10.70 0.12
C LEU A 111 10.72 11.08 -1.12
N TYR A 112 11.13 12.34 -1.23
CA TYR A 112 11.89 12.87 -2.38
C TYR A 112 13.37 13.17 -2.08
N LYS A 113 13.87 12.79 -0.91
CA LYS A 113 15.29 12.83 -0.56
C LYS A 113 15.94 11.48 -0.77
#